data_AF-A0ABD6BV95-F1
#
_entry.id   AF-A0ABD6BV95-F1
#
_cell.length_a   1.000
_cell.length_b   1.000
_cell.length_c   1.000
_cell.angle_alpha   90.00
_cell.angle_beta   90.00
_cell.angle_gamma   90.00
#
_symmetry.space_group_name_H-M   'P 1'
#
loop_
_entity.id
_entity.type
_entity.pdbx_description
1 polymer ?
#
loop_
_entity_poly.entity_id
_entity_poly.type
_entity_poly.pdbx_seq_one_letter_code
_entity_poly.pdbx_strand_id
1 'polypeptide(L)'
;MTTPRQRLSNAGSRYAAARESLRERATPHLGIDSRALGAFRIALALVLLGDLLAYRLPGIEAFYTDDGVLPRSALAEAYPLLETVSLHAISGSARVQTGLIAVAACIAVCLLVGYRTRASTGLSLVLLASLYARNPYVINGGNTILVVFLFLSLFLPLDARWSLDGSHRSGGSARDDVGGRGSDERGPDDCADERKDGVDRRLCSVGTAVLLLTLVSIYAGNAVSKYRSDPWMSGTAVPRIFHLEEFIVRLGPFVSDHVAVLTMVNWLWIALLSSSVLLIVATGRLRVGLVVAFVSAHLGMAATMRLGVFPFVMVAILLLFLPTEVWNRVEAVTSTLPAPSRPTVDAYRSDGGNANETVSPAPSRTRRGIRVGATLLLVGAFVALVWWQAAGVGLVDLPAAESSGELSEVSWSFFAPNPPDASSWYVVRGTLESGDAIDVRDGQAVTYDRPPDAAETYPTTLWHQFGFRMKSAGESQYRPVAAYACARSDRDVTSVTVFHVEQPVGPHGPVGEPEKQERTHTAC
;
A
#
# COMPACT_ATOMS: atom_id res chain seq x y z
N MET A 1 -8.14 59.06 2.67
CA MET A 1 -8.47 57.99 1.68
C MET A 1 -7.27 57.07 1.54
N THR A 2 -7.36 55.81 1.97
CA THR A 2 -6.27 54.83 1.78
C THR A 2 -6.08 54.53 0.30
N THR A 3 -4.85 54.70 -0.20
CA THR A 3 -4.51 54.46 -1.61
C THR A 3 -4.76 52.99 -2.01
N PRO A 4 -5.05 52.69 -3.28
CA PRO A 4 -5.31 51.32 -3.75
C PRO A 4 -4.18 50.33 -3.43
N ARG A 5 -2.91 50.79 -3.46
CA ARG A 5 -1.74 50.01 -3.05
C ARG A 5 -1.74 49.67 -1.55
N GLN A 6 -2.13 50.59 -0.67
CA GLN A 6 -2.29 50.31 0.76
C GLN A 6 -3.44 49.35 1.05
N ARG A 7 -4.55 49.42 0.30
CA ARG A 7 -5.66 48.45 0.45
C ARG A 7 -5.24 47.03 0.04
N LEU A 8 -4.51 46.87 -1.06
CA LEU A 8 -3.97 45.57 -1.52
C LEU A 8 -2.93 45.00 -0.54
N SER A 9 -2.04 45.86 -0.01
CA SER A 9 -1.08 45.51 1.06
C SER A 9 -1.78 45.01 2.32
N ASN A 10 -2.79 45.73 2.80
CA ASN A 10 -3.53 45.37 4.01
C ASN A 10 -4.40 44.12 3.82
N ALA A 11 -4.96 43.90 2.62
CA ALA A 11 -5.68 42.66 2.29
C ALA A 11 -4.72 41.45 2.23
N GLY A 12 -3.51 41.62 1.69
CA GLY A 12 -2.46 40.60 1.69
C GLY A 12 -1.99 40.22 3.10
N SER A 13 -1.81 41.22 3.98
CA SER A 13 -1.48 41.01 5.40
C SER A 13 -2.59 40.29 6.18
N ARG A 14 -3.87 40.68 5.98
CA ARG A 14 -5.01 39.98 6.61
C ARG A 14 -5.15 38.54 6.12
N TYR A 15 -4.96 38.29 4.82
CA TYR A 15 -4.99 36.94 4.26
C TYR A 15 -3.84 36.07 4.80
N ALA A 16 -2.64 36.64 4.93
CA ALA A 16 -1.50 35.96 5.51
C ALA A 16 -1.75 35.58 6.99
N ALA A 17 -2.26 36.52 7.79
CA ALA A 17 -2.59 36.28 9.20
C ALA A 17 -3.72 35.24 9.37
N ALA A 18 -4.77 35.30 8.54
CA ALA A 18 -5.85 34.31 8.56
C ALA A 18 -5.34 32.90 8.18
N ARG A 19 -4.44 32.81 7.20
CA ARG A 19 -3.81 31.55 6.79
C ARG A 19 -2.90 30.98 7.87
N GLU A 20 -2.15 31.83 8.56
CA GLU A 20 -1.28 31.43 9.67
C GLU A 20 -2.10 30.92 10.86
N SER A 21 -3.14 31.65 11.26
CA SER A 21 -4.06 31.20 12.31
C SER A 21 -4.76 29.88 11.97
N LEU A 22 -5.20 29.69 10.71
CA LEU A 22 -5.77 28.42 10.26
C LEU A 22 -4.74 27.28 10.34
N ARG A 23 -3.49 27.54 9.94
CA ARG A 23 -2.40 26.56 9.99
C ARG A 23 -2.07 26.17 11.43
N GLU A 24 -2.00 27.13 12.35
CA GLU A 24 -1.78 26.87 13.78
C GLU A 24 -2.88 25.99 14.36
N ARG A 25 -4.15 26.27 14.06
CA ARG A 25 -5.29 25.45 14.49
C ARG A 25 -5.30 24.06 13.85
N ALA A 26 -4.86 23.94 12.60
CA ALA A 26 -4.82 22.66 11.90
C ALA A 26 -3.61 21.78 12.29
N THR A 27 -2.50 22.38 12.71
CA THR A 27 -1.22 21.68 12.97
C THR A 27 -1.32 20.54 14.00
N PRO A 28 -2.08 20.67 15.11
CA PRO A 28 -2.30 19.55 16.03
C PRO A 28 -2.99 18.34 15.38
N HIS A 29 -3.83 18.57 14.37
CA HIS A 29 -4.69 17.57 13.74
C HIS A 29 -4.07 16.98 12.46
N LEU A 30 -3.54 17.84 11.59
CA LEU A 30 -3.08 17.52 10.24
C LEU A 30 -1.56 17.69 10.05
N GLY A 31 -0.85 18.10 11.09
CA GLY A 31 0.60 18.18 11.11
C GLY A 31 1.24 16.84 11.42
N ILE A 32 2.23 16.44 10.60
CA ILE A 32 2.97 15.18 10.76
C ILE A 32 4.36 15.49 11.32
N ASP A 33 4.80 14.71 12.32
CA ASP A 33 6.16 14.83 12.85
C ASP A 33 7.20 14.41 11.81
N SER A 34 8.31 15.16 11.69
CA SER A 34 9.38 14.84 10.72
C SER A 34 9.96 13.42 10.90
N ARG A 35 9.98 12.90 12.14
CA ARG A 35 10.43 11.54 12.45
C ARG A 35 9.42 10.50 11.99
N ALA A 36 8.13 10.81 12.05
CA ALA A 36 7.07 9.97 11.49
C ALA A 36 7.20 9.83 9.97
N LEU A 37 7.53 10.92 9.26
CA LEU A 37 7.81 10.86 7.81
C LEU A 37 9.00 9.95 7.49
N GLY A 38 10.09 10.05 8.28
CA GLY A 38 11.25 9.17 8.13
C GLY A 38 10.93 7.70 8.42
N ALA A 39 10.18 7.43 9.49
CA ALA A 39 9.73 6.07 9.84
C ALA A 39 8.82 5.47 8.77
N PHE A 40 7.86 6.27 8.28
CA PHE A 40 6.97 5.87 7.20
C PHE A 40 7.74 5.54 5.92
N ARG A 41 8.73 6.37 5.52
CA ARG A 41 9.58 6.07 4.36
C ARG A 41 10.29 4.72 4.52
N ILE A 42 10.89 4.47 5.68
CA ILE A 42 11.58 3.20 5.98
C ILE A 42 10.60 2.04 5.92
N ALA A 43 9.46 2.13 6.60
CA ALA A 43 8.43 1.09 6.61
C ALA A 43 7.88 0.82 5.20
N LEU A 44 7.63 1.87 4.42
CA LEU A 44 7.15 1.77 3.03
C LEU A 44 8.17 1.03 2.14
N ALA A 45 9.46 1.37 2.27
CA ALA A 45 10.52 0.70 1.54
C ALA A 45 10.71 -0.76 1.96
N LEU A 46 10.56 -1.07 3.25
CA LEU A 46 10.59 -2.45 3.75
C LEU A 46 9.41 -3.27 3.22
N VAL A 47 8.21 -2.70 3.17
CA VAL A 47 7.04 -3.35 2.56
C VAL A 47 7.26 -3.61 1.07
N LEU A 48 7.84 -2.64 0.34
CA LEU A 48 8.22 -2.83 -1.07
C LEU A 48 9.22 -3.97 -1.25
N LEU A 49 10.28 -4.01 -0.45
CA LEU A 49 11.27 -5.08 -0.50
C LEU A 49 10.64 -6.44 -0.13
N GLY A 50 9.75 -6.47 0.86
CA GLY A 50 8.98 -7.67 1.20
C GLY A 50 8.10 -8.15 0.06
N ASP A 51 7.34 -7.24 -0.60
CA ASP A 51 6.55 -7.58 -1.79
C ASP A 51 7.46 -8.18 -2.88
N LEU A 52 8.48 -7.44 -3.29
CA LEU A 52 9.36 -7.81 -4.39
C LEU A 52 10.14 -9.11 -4.12
N LEU A 53 10.75 -9.25 -2.95
CA LEU A 53 11.70 -10.34 -2.67
C LEU A 53 11.02 -11.58 -2.09
N ALA A 54 10.00 -11.41 -1.23
CA ALA A 54 9.35 -12.55 -0.56
C ALA A 54 8.14 -13.07 -1.33
N TYR A 55 7.41 -12.20 -2.05
CA TYR A 55 6.22 -12.63 -2.81
C TYR A 55 6.48 -12.72 -4.31
N ARG A 56 7.09 -11.70 -4.94
CA ARG A 56 7.17 -11.61 -6.41
C ARG A 56 8.31 -12.43 -6.99
N LEU A 57 9.51 -12.37 -6.39
CA LEU A 57 10.70 -13.06 -6.87
C LEU A 57 10.50 -14.58 -6.98
N PRO A 58 9.92 -15.30 -5.99
CA PRO A 58 9.68 -16.74 -6.12
C PRO A 58 8.62 -17.10 -7.17
N GLY A 59 7.74 -16.15 -7.52
CA GLY A 59 6.62 -16.34 -8.43
C GLY A 59 6.88 -15.88 -9.88
N ILE A 60 8.13 -15.55 -10.24
CA ILE A 60 8.45 -14.97 -11.56
C ILE A 60 7.94 -15.85 -12.71
N GLU A 61 8.36 -17.11 -12.74
CA GLU A 61 8.01 -18.04 -13.82
C GLU A 61 6.49 -18.18 -13.94
N ALA A 62 5.83 -18.54 -12.84
CA ALA A 62 4.39 -18.79 -12.84
C ALA A 62 3.56 -17.56 -13.23
N PHE A 63 3.88 -16.37 -12.72
CA PHE A 63 2.95 -15.22 -12.80
C PHE A 63 3.37 -14.11 -13.77
N TYR A 64 4.62 -14.07 -14.21
CA TYR A 64 5.16 -12.92 -14.94
C TYR A 64 5.81 -13.28 -16.29
N THR A 65 5.88 -14.57 -16.65
CA THR A 65 6.48 -15.04 -17.92
C THR A 65 5.48 -15.51 -18.95
N ASP A 66 5.93 -15.74 -20.19
CA ASP A 66 5.11 -16.33 -21.26
C ASP A 66 4.90 -17.85 -21.05
N ASP A 67 5.73 -18.50 -20.24
CA ASP A 67 5.58 -19.91 -19.83
C ASP A 67 4.70 -20.07 -18.58
N GLY A 68 4.12 -18.97 -18.07
CA GLY A 68 3.33 -18.93 -16.85
C GLY A 68 1.82 -19.05 -17.07
N VAL A 69 1.04 -18.85 -16.00
CA VAL A 69 -0.43 -18.88 -16.01
C VAL A 69 -1.08 -17.64 -16.63
N LEU A 70 -0.30 -16.59 -16.90
CA LEU A 70 -0.78 -15.41 -17.63
C LEU A 70 0.28 -14.94 -18.64
N PRO A 71 0.41 -15.63 -19.80
CA PRO A 71 1.27 -15.18 -20.89
C PRO A 71 0.85 -13.80 -21.39
N ARG A 72 1.76 -13.06 -22.04
CA ARG A 72 1.45 -11.71 -22.51
C ARG A 72 0.33 -11.66 -23.55
N SER A 73 0.18 -12.70 -24.37
CA SER A 73 -0.94 -12.83 -25.31
C SER A 73 -2.30 -12.88 -24.59
N ALA A 74 -2.40 -13.65 -23.50
CA ALA A 74 -3.60 -13.71 -22.67
C ALA A 74 -3.87 -12.39 -21.93
N LEU A 75 -2.81 -11.70 -21.48
CA LEU A 75 -2.93 -10.35 -20.92
C LEU A 75 -3.43 -9.35 -21.98
N ALA A 76 -2.94 -9.41 -23.21
CA ALA A 76 -3.37 -8.52 -24.30
C ALA A 76 -4.84 -8.73 -24.68
N GLU A 77 -5.31 -9.98 -24.62
CA GLU A 77 -6.71 -10.33 -24.87
C GLU A 77 -7.65 -9.83 -23.76
N ALA A 78 -7.28 -10.06 -22.49
CA ALA A 78 -8.11 -9.69 -21.35
C ALA A 78 -8.01 -8.20 -20.97
N TYR A 79 -6.80 -7.62 -21.05
CA TYR A 79 -6.49 -6.27 -20.59
C TYR A 79 -5.52 -5.55 -21.53
N PRO A 80 -5.94 -5.16 -22.75
CA PRO A 80 -5.06 -4.59 -23.77
C PRO A 80 -4.36 -3.30 -23.32
N LEU A 81 -5.03 -2.47 -22.52
CA LEU A 81 -4.42 -1.26 -21.98
C LEU A 81 -3.30 -1.58 -20.98
N LEU A 82 -3.49 -2.59 -20.12
CA LEU A 82 -2.48 -2.95 -19.11
C LEU A 82 -1.25 -3.58 -19.75
N GLU A 83 -1.43 -4.38 -20.79
CA GLU A 83 -0.33 -4.94 -21.58
C GLU A 83 0.51 -3.82 -22.20
N THR A 84 -0.13 -2.88 -22.91
CA THR A 84 0.58 -1.82 -23.65
C THR A 84 1.36 -0.84 -22.77
N VAL A 85 0.85 -0.52 -21.57
CA VAL A 85 1.50 0.44 -20.66
C VAL A 85 2.53 -0.20 -19.73
N SER A 86 2.55 -1.53 -19.61
CA SER A 86 3.41 -2.21 -18.65
C SER A 86 4.83 -2.41 -19.21
N LEU A 87 5.83 -1.81 -18.56
CA LEU A 87 7.25 -2.11 -18.77
C LEU A 87 7.57 -3.60 -18.57
N HIS A 88 6.92 -4.24 -17.60
CA HIS A 88 7.01 -5.68 -17.36
C HIS A 88 6.34 -6.52 -18.48
N ALA A 89 5.51 -5.95 -19.35
CA ALA A 89 4.97 -6.67 -20.52
C ALA A 89 5.87 -6.58 -21.77
N ILE A 90 6.95 -5.79 -21.76
CA ILE A 90 7.88 -5.70 -22.90
C ILE A 90 8.52 -7.07 -23.24
N SER A 91 8.72 -7.94 -22.25
CA SER A 91 9.27 -9.27 -22.44
C SER A 91 8.63 -10.28 -21.50
N GLY A 92 8.29 -11.46 -22.00
CA GLY A 92 7.83 -12.57 -21.18
C GLY A 92 8.94 -13.48 -20.67
N SER A 93 10.23 -13.12 -20.83
CA SER A 93 11.33 -13.98 -20.36
C SER A 93 11.57 -13.85 -18.85
N ALA A 94 11.82 -14.98 -18.17
CA ALA A 94 12.15 -14.99 -16.75
C ALA A 94 13.37 -14.11 -16.41
N ARG A 95 14.37 -14.06 -17.29
CA ARG A 95 15.58 -13.24 -17.11
C ARG A 95 15.27 -11.74 -17.10
N VAL A 96 14.42 -11.26 -18.02
CA VAL A 96 14.04 -9.84 -18.05
C VAL A 96 13.19 -9.50 -16.84
N GLN A 97 12.24 -10.35 -16.46
CA GLN A 97 11.42 -10.14 -15.25
C GLN A 97 12.27 -10.08 -13.98
N THR A 98 13.23 -10.99 -13.83
CA THR A 98 14.18 -11.00 -12.71
C THR A 98 15.02 -9.72 -12.69
N GLY A 99 15.51 -9.27 -13.85
CA GLY A 99 16.26 -8.02 -13.98
C GLY A 99 15.45 -6.79 -13.55
N LEU A 100 14.18 -6.69 -13.99
CA LEU A 100 13.30 -5.59 -13.62
C LEU A 100 12.99 -5.59 -12.10
N ILE A 101 12.74 -6.76 -11.51
CA ILE A 101 12.55 -6.88 -10.05
C ILE A 101 13.82 -6.52 -9.29
N ALA A 102 15.00 -6.91 -9.77
CA ALA A 102 16.27 -6.53 -9.15
C ALA A 102 16.49 -5.01 -9.18
N VAL A 103 16.19 -4.36 -10.32
CA VAL A 103 16.24 -2.89 -10.44
C VAL A 103 15.25 -2.23 -9.48
N ALA A 104 14.01 -2.73 -9.40
CA ALA A 104 13.01 -2.24 -8.46
C ALA A 104 13.46 -2.39 -7.00
N ALA A 105 14.08 -3.53 -6.64
CA ALA A 105 14.63 -3.76 -5.31
C ALA A 105 15.77 -2.79 -4.98
N CYS A 106 16.71 -2.54 -5.91
CA CYS A 106 17.76 -1.53 -5.72
C CYS A 106 17.17 -0.13 -5.50
N ILE A 107 16.15 0.25 -6.24
CA ILE A 107 15.45 1.54 -6.08
C ILE A 107 14.73 1.61 -4.73
N ALA A 108 14.11 0.51 -4.28
CA ALA A 108 13.51 0.42 -2.96
C ALA A 108 14.55 0.51 -1.83
N VAL A 109 15.77 -0.03 -2.02
CA VAL A 109 16.90 0.19 -1.09
C VAL A 109 17.33 1.66 -1.07
N CYS A 110 17.40 2.33 -2.23
CA CYS A 110 17.65 3.77 -2.28
C CYS A 110 16.57 4.54 -1.48
N LEU A 111 15.30 4.18 -1.64
CA LEU A 111 14.20 4.75 -0.86
C LEU A 111 14.34 4.44 0.64
N LEU A 112 14.80 3.24 1.02
CA LEU A 112 15.00 2.79 2.40
C LEU A 112 16.09 3.60 3.13
N VAL A 113 17.19 3.93 2.44
CA VAL A 113 18.28 4.75 3.02
C VAL A 113 18.07 6.25 2.84
N GLY A 114 17.16 6.65 1.94
CA GLY A 114 16.81 8.04 1.69
C GLY A 114 17.75 8.70 0.70
N TYR A 115 18.21 7.92 -0.29
CA TYR A 115 19.04 8.42 -1.38
C TYR A 115 18.16 8.83 -2.57
N ARG A 116 18.30 10.08 -3.01
CA ARG A 116 17.44 10.74 -4.01
C ARG A 116 15.97 10.44 -3.76
N THR A 117 15.51 10.70 -2.54
CA THR A 117 14.24 10.18 -1.99
C THR A 117 13.06 10.37 -2.96
N ARG A 118 12.85 11.57 -3.50
CA ARG A 118 11.76 11.83 -4.46
C ARG A 118 11.85 11.02 -5.75
N ALA A 119 13.06 10.88 -6.30
CA ALA A 119 13.29 10.08 -7.52
C ALA A 119 13.08 8.60 -7.21
N SER A 120 13.60 8.11 -6.08
CA SER A 120 13.40 6.72 -5.65
C SER A 120 11.93 6.39 -5.40
N THR A 121 11.15 7.30 -4.80
CA THR A 121 9.69 7.15 -4.66
C THR A 121 9.00 7.08 -6.02
N GLY A 122 9.32 8.00 -6.94
CA GLY A 122 8.70 8.05 -8.27
C GLY A 122 9.03 6.83 -9.12
N LEU A 123 10.29 6.38 -9.11
CA LEU A 123 10.69 5.18 -9.83
C LEU A 123 10.08 3.91 -9.20
N SER A 124 10.02 3.82 -7.87
CA SER A 124 9.32 2.72 -7.19
C SER A 124 7.85 2.66 -7.59
N LEU A 125 7.17 3.82 -7.65
CA LEU A 125 5.78 3.92 -8.08
C LEU A 125 5.59 3.39 -9.51
N VAL A 126 6.41 3.84 -10.46
CA VAL A 126 6.31 3.44 -11.88
C VAL A 126 6.57 1.95 -12.05
N LEU A 127 7.64 1.42 -11.46
CA LEU A 127 7.98 0.01 -11.58
C LEU A 127 6.94 -0.89 -10.91
N LEU A 128 6.43 -0.50 -9.74
CA LEU A 128 5.39 -1.26 -9.04
C LEU A 128 4.06 -1.24 -9.81
N ALA A 129 3.63 -0.08 -10.30
CA ALA A 129 2.43 0.03 -11.12
C ALA A 129 2.54 -0.81 -12.39
N SER A 130 3.72 -0.84 -13.03
CA SER A 130 3.97 -1.71 -14.17
C SER A 130 3.91 -3.19 -13.79
N LEU A 131 4.51 -3.60 -12.67
CA LEU A 131 4.46 -4.99 -12.20
C LEU A 131 3.01 -5.44 -11.94
N TYR A 132 2.18 -4.56 -11.38
CA TYR A 132 0.76 -4.84 -11.14
C TYR A 132 -0.05 -4.89 -12.44
N ALA A 133 0.25 -4.02 -13.41
CA ALA A 133 -0.35 -4.08 -14.74
C ALA A 133 0.01 -5.37 -15.50
N ARG A 134 1.20 -5.95 -15.25
CA ARG A 134 1.63 -7.21 -15.90
C ARG A 134 0.79 -8.41 -15.47
N ASN A 135 0.24 -8.41 -14.25
CA ASN A 135 -0.65 -9.45 -13.79
C ASN A 135 -1.66 -8.91 -12.75
N PRO A 136 -2.88 -8.52 -13.18
CA PRO A 136 -3.92 -7.99 -12.30
C PRO A 136 -4.61 -9.07 -11.44
N TYR A 137 -4.34 -10.35 -11.66
CA TYR A 137 -4.91 -11.43 -10.85
C TYR A 137 -4.13 -11.65 -9.54
N VAL A 138 -2.89 -11.18 -9.44
CA VAL A 138 -2.04 -11.32 -8.23
C VAL A 138 -1.95 -10.04 -7.42
N ILE A 139 -3.02 -9.24 -7.43
CA ILE A 139 -3.14 -8.01 -6.65
C ILE A 139 -4.37 -8.00 -5.76
N ASN A 140 -4.22 -7.34 -4.61
CA ASN A 140 -5.27 -7.17 -3.64
C ASN A 140 -5.36 -5.73 -3.14
N GLY A 141 -6.32 -5.43 -2.24
CA GLY A 141 -6.52 -4.07 -1.74
C GLY A 141 -5.23 -3.42 -1.17
N GLY A 142 -4.36 -4.20 -0.52
CA GLY A 142 -3.08 -3.71 0.01
C GLY A 142 -2.11 -3.22 -1.06
N ASN A 143 -2.04 -3.94 -2.19
CA ASN A 143 -1.23 -3.55 -3.34
C ASN A 143 -1.69 -2.21 -3.90
N THR A 144 -3.00 -2.05 -4.04
CA THR A 144 -3.56 -0.80 -4.54
C THR A 144 -3.25 0.34 -3.55
N ILE A 145 -3.37 0.13 -2.22
CA ILE A 145 -3.08 1.18 -1.19
C ILE A 145 -1.62 1.61 -1.28
N LEU A 146 -0.72 0.64 -1.47
CA LEU A 146 0.70 0.90 -1.61
C LEU A 146 0.99 1.85 -2.78
N VAL A 147 0.40 1.63 -3.95
CA VAL A 147 0.56 2.52 -5.13
C VAL A 147 0.03 3.92 -4.85
N VAL A 148 -1.17 4.04 -4.25
CA VAL A 148 -1.75 5.35 -3.90
C VAL A 148 -0.86 6.10 -2.93
N PHE A 149 -0.40 5.44 -1.86
CA PHE A 149 0.43 6.12 -0.86
C PHE A 149 1.84 6.42 -1.37
N LEU A 150 2.39 5.66 -2.32
CA LEU A 150 3.61 6.02 -3.05
C LEU A 150 3.41 7.28 -3.91
N PHE A 151 2.28 7.38 -4.61
CA PHE A 151 1.93 8.59 -5.36
C PHE A 151 1.79 9.81 -4.44
N LEU A 152 1.00 9.69 -3.36
CA LEU A 152 0.83 10.77 -2.38
C LEU A 152 2.15 11.16 -1.71
N SER A 153 3.06 10.21 -1.53
CA SER A 153 4.40 10.44 -0.96
C SER A 153 5.28 11.36 -1.79
N LEU A 154 5.04 11.49 -3.10
CA LEU A 154 5.77 12.43 -3.96
C LEU A 154 5.62 13.89 -3.51
N PHE A 155 4.53 14.18 -2.80
CA PHE A 155 4.20 15.52 -2.30
C PHE A 155 4.66 15.75 -0.85
N LEU A 156 5.40 14.81 -0.27
CA LEU A 156 5.91 14.89 1.10
C LEU A 156 7.43 14.96 1.16
N PRO A 157 8.00 15.65 2.18
CA PRO A 157 9.44 15.67 2.43
C PRO A 157 9.84 14.43 3.25
N LEU A 158 9.82 13.26 2.60
CA LEU A 158 10.20 11.98 3.23
C LEU A 158 11.69 11.90 3.61
N ASP A 159 12.49 12.82 3.11
CA ASP A 159 13.92 13.02 3.38
C ASP A 159 14.20 13.86 4.63
N ALA A 160 13.16 14.33 5.33
CA ALA A 160 13.32 15.24 6.48
C ALA A 160 14.11 14.64 7.66
N ARG A 161 14.09 13.31 7.85
CA ARG A 161 14.80 12.60 8.92
C ARG A 161 15.31 11.24 8.45
N TRP A 162 16.43 10.81 9.05
CA TRP A 162 17.08 9.50 8.82
C TRP A 162 17.38 9.21 7.35
N SER A 163 17.74 10.23 6.58
CA SER A 163 17.96 10.17 5.13
C SER A 163 19.38 10.63 4.78
N LEU A 164 20.02 9.97 3.81
CA LEU A 164 21.33 10.36 3.29
C LEU A 164 21.31 11.74 2.61
N ASP A 165 20.23 12.05 1.86
CA ASP A 165 20.05 13.34 1.18
C ASP A 165 19.93 14.52 2.17
N GLY A 166 19.39 14.27 3.37
CA GLY A 166 19.15 15.30 4.38
C GLY A 166 20.42 15.93 4.95
N SER A 167 21.56 15.23 4.88
CA SER A 167 22.84 15.74 5.40
C SER A 167 23.41 16.90 4.57
N HIS A 168 23.10 16.97 3.27
CA HIS A 168 23.63 17.98 2.36
C HIS A 168 22.95 19.35 2.50
N ARG A 169 21.70 19.42 2.98
CA ARG A 169 20.98 20.71 3.14
C ARG A 169 21.36 21.49 4.38
N SER A 170 21.87 20.84 5.42
CA SER A 170 22.30 21.51 6.65
C SER A 170 23.68 22.17 6.55
N GLY A 171 24.52 21.77 5.59
CA GLY A 171 25.86 22.35 5.40
C GLY A 171 25.91 23.64 4.56
N GLY A 172 24.83 23.99 3.86
CA GLY A 172 24.79 25.12 2.93
C GLY A 172 24.33 26.46 3.53
N SER A 173 23.70 26.44 4.71
CA SER A 173 23.16 27.68 5.34
C SER A 173 24.14 28.38 6.28
N ALA A 174 25.35 27.86 6.46
CA ALA A 174 26.36 28.40 7.37
C ALA A 174 27.48 29.19 6.67
N ARG A 175 27.33 29.53 5.39
CA ARG A 175 28.40 30.17 4.59
C ARG A 175 28.08 31.52 3.94
N ASP A 176 26.89 32.09 4.15
CA ASP A 176 26.53 33.37 3.51
C ASP A 176 26.56 34.60 4.43
N ASP A 177 27.07 34.50 5.67
CA ASP A 177 27.21 35.64 6.60
C ASP A 177 28.67 35.96 6.98
N VAL A 178 29.59 36.01 6.00
CA VAL A 178 30.90 36.65 6.20
C VAL A 178 31.20 37.59 5.03
N GLY A 179 30.63 38.80 5.09
CA GLY A 179 30.83 39.81 4.07
C GLY A 179 30.27 41.18 4.43
N GLY A 180 30.52 41.68 5.65
CA GLY A 180 30.09 43.01 6.08
C GLY A 180 31.07 43.64 7.06
N ARG A 181 32.07 44.36 6.55
CA ARG A 181 32.87 45.33 7.32
C ARG A 181 32.03 46.59 7.54
N GLY A 182 31.87 47.03 8.78
CA GLY A 182 31.28 48.32 9.13
C GLY A 182 30.99 48.42 10.62
N SER A 183 31.74 49.28 11.28
CA SER A 183 31.70 49.63 12.70
C SER A 183 30.33 50.14 13.17
N ASP A 184 29.91 49.76 14.39
CA ASP A 184 29.65 50.71 15.49
C ASP A 184 29.18 49.99 16.76
N GLU A 185 29.43 50.65 17.88
CA GLU A 185 29.55 50.19 19.27
C GLU A 185 28.30 49.51 19.87
N ARG A 186 28.50 48.50 20.74
CA ARG A 186 27.48 48.00 21.69
C ARG A 186 28.11 47.60 23.03
N GLY A 187 27.51 48.12 24.11
CA GLY A 187 27.85 47.82 25.50
C GLY A 187 27.43 46.40 25.93
N PRO A 188 27.87 45.97 27.13
CA PRO A 188 27.55 44.66 27.69
C PRO A 188 26.23 44.74 28.49
N ASP A 189 25.44 43.66 28.41
CA ASP A 189 24.22 43.27 29.16
C ASP A 189 23.23 42.71 28.09
N ASP A 190 22.66 41.50 28.13
CA ASP A 190 22.35 40.59 29.22
C ASP A 190 21.95 39.22 28.61
N CYS A 191 22.29 38.13 29.32
CA CYS A 191 21.63 36.82 29.38
C CYS A 191 21.15 36.06 28.11
N ALA A 192 21.91 35.03 27.74
CA ALA A 192 21.48 33.67 27.35
C ALA A 192 20.18 33.52 26.52
N ASP A 193 20.28 33.68 25.19
CA ASP A 193 19.28 33.12 24.25
C ASP A 193 19.49 31.60 24.18
N GLU A 194 18.65 30.86 24.92
CA GLU A 194 18.55 29.41 24.87
C GLU A 194 18.38 28.96 23.41
N ARG A 195 19.38 28.19 22.93
CA ARG A 195 19.36 27.35 21.71
C ARG A 195 18.01 27.28 20.99
N LYS A 196 17.87 28.08 19.93
CA LYS A 196 16.91 27.86 18.83
C LYS A 196 17.27 26.60 18.00
N ASP A 197 17.49 25.46 18.64
CA ASP A 197 17.69 24.14 18.00
C ASP A 197 16.33 23.44 17.70
N GLY A 198 15.24 24.20 17.63
CA GLY A 198 13.88 23.71 17.41
C GLY A 198 13.43 23.80 15.95
N VAL A 199 14.10 23.11 15.03
CA VAL A 199 13.58 22.92 13.65
C VAL A 199 12.17 22.34 13.74
N ASP A 200 11.19 23.00 13.09
CA ASP A 200 9.76 22.67 13.05
C ASP A 200 9.50 21.16 13.21
N ARG A 201 9.12 20.75 14.43
CA ARG A 201 8.91 19.33 14.77
C ARG A 201 7.78 18.71 13.96
N ARG A 202 6.80 19.51 13.53
CA ARG A 202 5.62 19.08 12.77
C ARG A 202 5.47 19.88 11.48
N LEU A 203 5.30 19.17 10.37
CA LEU A 203 4.99 19.76 9.07
C LEU A 203 3.50 19.66 8.82
N CYS A 204 2.84 20.81 8.68
CA CYS A 204 1.43 20.90 8.26
C CYS A 204 1.36 21.53 6.86
N SER A 205 0.90 20.75 5.88
CA SER A 205 0.73 21.13 4.47
C SER A 205 -0.52 20.48 3.86
N VAL A 206 -0.88 20.86 2.63
CA VAL A 206 -1.94 20.16 1.89
C VAL A 206 -1.57 18.70 1.66
N GLY A 207 -0.29 18.40 1.42
CA GLY A 207 0.25 17.03 1.30
C GLY A 207 -0.02 16.19 2.53
N THR A 208 0.28 16.72 3.72
CA THR A 208 0.05 15.97 4.98
C THR A 208 -1.44 15.80 5.25
N ALA A 209 -2.24 16.84 5.02
CA ALA A 209 -3.68 16.78 5.18
C ALA A 209 -4.32 15.73 4.27
N VAL A 210 -4.03 15.78 2.96
CA VAL A 210 -4.58 14.83 1.98
C VAL A 210 -4.17 13.41 2.33
N LEU A 211 -2.90 13.15 2.66
CA LEU A 211 -2.47 11.80 2.98
C LEU A 211 -3.21 11.23 4.21
N LEU A 212 -3.28 12.00 5.31
CA LEU A 212 -3.97 11.55 6.53
C LEU A 212 -5.48 11.36 6.28
N LEU A 213 -6.10 12.30 5.57
CA LEU A 213 -7.52 12.22 5.23
C LEU A 213 -7.82 11.05 4.29
N THR A 214 -6.92 10.69 3.36
CA THR A 214 -7.09 9.50 2.50
C THR A 214 -7.22 8.23 3.32
N LEU A 215 -6.35 8.02 4.34
CA LEU A 215 -6.47 6.85 5.20
C LEU A 215 -7.80 6.85 5.96
N VAL A 216 -8.16 7.98 6.56
CA VAL A 216 -9.39 8.09 7.34
C VAL A 216 -10.63 7.92 6.46
N SER A 217 -10.62 8.41 5.21
CA SER A 217 -11.72 8.16 4.28
C SER A 217 -11.86 6.69 3.91
N ILE A 218 -10.74 5.96 3.76
CA ILE A 218 -10.77 4.51 3.51
C ILE A 218 -11.41 3.78 4.69
N TYR A 219 -11.01 4.08 5.93
CA TYR A 219 -11.61 3.45 7.11
C TYR A 219 -13.08 3.85 7.30
N ALA A 220 -13.44 5.11 7.08
CA ALA A 220 -14.81 5.58 7.20
C ALA A 220 -15.71 4.95 6.13
N GLY A 221 -15.26 4.86 4.88
CA GLY A 221 -15.97 4.15 3.81
C GLY A 221 -16.18 2.67 4.14
N ASN A 222 -15.15 2.02 4.71
CA ASN A 222 -15.24 0.64 5.18
C ASN A 222 -16.29 0.51 6.31
N ALA A 223 -16.31 1.42 7.28
CA ALA A 223 -17.32 1.43 8.35
C ALA A 223 -18.74 1.51 7.77
N VAL A 224 -19.00 2.44 6.84
CA VAL A 224 -20.31 2.58 6.18
C VAL A 224 -20.70 1.30 5.46
N SER A 225 -19.76 0.66 4.76
CA SER A 225 -19.97 -0.63 4.10
C SER A 225 -20.38 -1.73 5.10
N LYS A 226 -19.81 -1.74 6.31
CA LYS A 226 -20.16 -2.72 7.36
C LYS A 226 -21.55 -2.46 7.96
N TYR A 227 -21.93 -1.20 8.13
CA TYR A 227 -23.29 -0.84 8.59
C TYR A 227 -24.40 -1.26 7.61
N ARG A 228 -24.06 -1.45 6.33
CA ARG A 228 -24.99 -1.89 5.28
C ARG A 228 -25.00 -3.42 5.07
N SER A 229 -24.35 -4.18 5.95
CA SER A 229 -24.17 -5.62 5.79
C SER A 229 -24.78 -6.41 6.94
N ASP A 230 -25.70 -7.32 6.61
CA ASP A 230 -26.37 -8.17 7.60
C ASP A 230 -25.39 -9.08 8.37
N PRO A 231 -24.41 -9.77 7.75
CA PRO A 231 -23.40 -10.54 8.49
C PRO A 231 -22.61 -9.71 9.51
N TRP A 232 -22.24 -8.48 9.17
CA TRP A 232 -21.47 -7.62 10.08
C TRP A 232 -22.34 -7.13 11.24
N MET A 233 -23.57 -6.70 10.95
CA MET A 233 -24.51 -6.18 11.94
C MET A 233 -25.18 -7.27 12.80
N SER A 234 -25.09 -8.54 12.40
CA SER A 234 -25.48 -9.69 13.21
C SER A 234 -24.34 -10.27 14.05
N GLY A 235 -23.10 -9.78 13.91
CA GLY A 235 -21.94 -10.33 14.62
C GLY A 235 -21.40 -11.66 14.04
N THR A 236 -21.87 -12.05 12.86
CA THR A 236 -21.56 -13.35 12.23
C THR A 236 -20.49 -13.26 11.15
N ALA A 237 -20.10 -12.06 10.70
CA ALA A 237 -19.13 -11.89 9.63
C ALA A 237 -17.75 -12.43 9.99
N VAL A 238 -17.15 -12.02 11.11
CA VAL A 238 -15.82 -12.53 11.51
C VAL A 238 -15.83 -14.03 11.79
N PRO A 239 -16.80 -14.61 12.53
CA PRO A 239 -16.95 -16.06 12.61
C PRO A 239 -16.97 -16.76 11.25
N ARG A 240 -17.76 -16.26 10.30
CA ARG A 240 -17.82 -16.81 8.94
C ARG A 240 -16.49 -16.69 8.20
N ILE A 241 -15.81 -15.55 8.30
CA ILE A 241 -14.50 -15.33 7.65
C ILE A 241 -13.47 -16.36 8.11
N PHE A 242 -13.52 -16.76 9.38
CA PHE A 242 -12.62 -17.79 9.92
C PHE A 242 -12.97 -19.22 9.47
N HIS A 243 -14.05 -19.41 8.73
CA HIS A 243 -14.38 -20.66 8.01
C HIS A 243 -14.06 -20.60 6.51
N LEU A 244 -13.57 -19.46 6.01
CA LEU A 244 -12.96 -19.33 4.68
C LEU A 244 -11.51 -19.81 4.75
N GLU A 245 -11.34 -21.13 4.85
CA GLU A 245 -10.06 -21.78 5.16
C GLU A 245 -8.92 -21.35 4.23
N GLU A 246 -9.21 -20.98 2.97
CA GLU A 246 -8.19 -20.49 2.03
C GLU A 246 -7.48 -19.20 2.49
N PHE A 247 -8.10 -18.43 3.39
CA PHE A 247 -7.52 -17.23 3.99
C PHE A 247 -6.81 -17.47 5.32
N ILE A 248 -7.06 -18.59 5.99
CA ILE A 248 -6.70 -18.81 7.40
C ILE A 248 -5.35 -19.52 7.50
N VAL A 249 -4.40 -18.91 8.22
CA VAL A 249 -3.03 -19.42 8.34
C VAL A 249 -2.46 -19.14 9.73
N ARG A 250 -1.37 -19.84 10.09
CA ARG A 250 -0.58 -19.58 11.31
C ARG A 250 -1.43 -19.75 12.58
N LEU A 251 -1.78 -18.65 13.26
CA LEU A 251 -2.59 -18.68 14.48
C LEU A 251 -4.09 -18.79 14.16
N GLY A 252 -4.48 -18.61 12.89
CA GLY A 252 -5.87 -18.62 12.44
C GLY A 252 -6.66 -19.87 12.86
N PRO A 253 -6.16 -21.10 12.61
CA PRO A 253 -6.86 -22.34 12.98
C PRO A 253 -7.06 -22.51 14.49
N PHE A 254 -6.22 -21.89 15.32
CA PHE A 254 -6.40 -21.95 16.78
C PHE A 254 -7.50 -21.01 17.28
N VAL A 255 -7.87 -20.01 16.50
CA VAL A 255 -8.88 -19.00 16.87
C VAL A 255 -10.24 -19.31 16.24
N SER A 256 -10.27 -20.08 15.14
CA SER A 256 -11.51 -20.42 14.42
C SER A 256 -12.56 -21.11 15.30
N ASP A 257 -12.13 -21.91 16.28
CA ASP A 257 -13.03 -22.65 17.17
C ASP A 257 -13.67 -21.77 18.27
N HIS A 258 -13.21 -20.53 18.42
CA HIS A 258 -13.63 -19.62 19.49
C HIS A 258 -14.64 -18.57 19.00
N VAL A 259 -15.83 -19.01 18.60
CA VAL A 259 -16.90 -18.16 18.02
C VAL A 259 -17.18 -16.91 18.87
N ALA A 260 -17.26 -17.03 20.21
CA ALA A 260 -17.51 -15.88 21.08
C ALA A 260 -16.41 -14.80 20.99
N VAL A 261 -15.14 -15.20 20.86
CA VAL A 261 -14.01 -14.29 20.66
C VAL A 261 -14.11 -13.64 19.29
N LEU A 262 -14.44 -14.41 18.24
CA LEU A 262 -14.59 -13.90 16.88
C LEU A 262 -15.75 -12.90 16.76
N THR A 263 -16.88 -13.16 17.40
CA THR A 263 -18.01 -12.21 17.47
C THR A 263 -17.62 -10.95 18.25
N MET A 264 -16.85 -11.06 19.33
CA MET A 264 -16.31 -9.87 20.02
C MET A 264 -15.39 -9.06 19.08
N VAL A 265 -14.48 -9.73 18.36
CA VAL A 265 -13.59 -9.09 17.37
C VAL A 265 -14.39 -8.40 16.27
N ASN A 266 -15.50 -8.99 15.80
CA ASN A 266 -16.41 -8.35 14.84
C ASN A 266 -16.86 -6.97 15.33
N TRP A 267 -17.42 -6.90 16.54
CA TRP A 267 -17.93 -5.65 17.10
C TRP A 267 -16.83 -4.65 17.42
N LEU A 268 -15.69 -5.13 17.94
CA LEU A 268 -14.50 -4.30 18.16
C LEU A 268 -13.99 -3.68 16.86
N TRP A 269 -13.99 -4.45 15.76
CA TRP A 269 -13.59 -3.95 14.45
C TRP A 269 -14.53 -2.87 13.92
N ILE A 270 -15.86 -3.06 14.03
CA ILE A 270 -16.85 -2.05 13.66
C ILE A 270 -16.65 -0.78 14.50
N ALA A 271 -16.54 -0.90 15.81
CA ALA A 271 -16.32 0.24 16.71
C ALA A 271 -15.03 1.00 16.36
N LEU A 272 -13.94 0.26 16.09
CA LEU A 272 -12.66 0.84 15.72
C LEU A 272 -12.74 1.59 14.38
N LEU A 273 -13.34 0.98 13.34
CA LEU A 273 -13.56 1.64 12.05
C LEU A 273 -14.41 2.91 12.17
N SER A 274 -15.50 2.86 12.94
CA SER A 274 -16.36 4.03 13.20
C SER A 274 -15.63 5.13 13.96
N SER A 275 -14.67 4.77 14.81
CA SER A 275 -13.82 5.73 15.52
C SER A 275 -12.68 6.32 14.67
N SER A 276 -12.50 5.90 13.42
CA SER A 276 -11.37 6.33 12.56
C SER A 276 -11.28 7.85 12.36
N VAL A 277 -12.40 8.57 12.35
CA VAL A 277 -12.43 10.05 12.26
C VAL A 277 -11.70 10.70 13.44
N LEU A 278 -11.68 10.03 14.60
CA LEU A 278 -10.94 10.49 15.77
C LEU A 278 -9.42 10.44 15.57
N LEU A 279 -8.89 9.72 14.57
CA LEU A 279 -7.45 9.80 14.25
C LEU A 279 -7.02 11.22 13.84
N ILE A 280 -7.92 12.01 13.25
CA ILE A 280 -7.69 13.42 12.91
C ILE A 280 -8.00 14.32 14.12
N VAL A 281 -9.16 14.12 14.73
CA VAL A 281 -9.67 15.02 15.78
C VAL A 281 -8.93 14.85 17.09
N ALA A 282 -8.66 13.63 17.52
CA ALA A 282 -7.96 13.36 18.77
C ALA A 282 -6.49 13.80 18.67
N THR A 283 -5.91 14.18 19.81
CA THR A 283 -4.49 14.54 19.95
C THR A 283 -3.89 13.82 21.16
N GLY A 284 -2.56 13.85 21.29
CA GLY A 284 -1.86 13.29 22.45
C GLY A 284 -2.16 11.80 22.69
N ARG A 285 -2.42 11.44 23.95
CA ARG A 285 -2.60 10.03 24.38
C ARG A 285 -3.78 9.33 23.71
N LEU A 286 -4.87 10.04 23.44
CA LEU A 286 -6.05 9.45 22.78
C LEU A 286 -5.70 9.02 21.35
N ARG A 287 -4.98 9.87 20.60
CA ARG A 287 -4.49 9.50 19.26
C ARG A 287 -3.55 8.30 19.32
N VAL A 288 -2.66 8.25 20.30
CA VAL A 288 -1.76 7.08 20.48
C VAL A 288 -2.56 5.80 20.73
N GLY A 289 -3.56 5.84 21.62
CA GLY A 289 -4.42 4.69 21.88
C GLY A 289 -5.14 4.18 20.63
N LEU A 290 -5.67 5.09 19.81
CA LEU A 290 -6.31 4.75 18.54
C LEU A 290 -5.31 4.12 17.55
N VAL A 291 -4.12 4.72 17.38
CA VAL A 291 -3.08 4.18 16.50
C VAL A 291 -2.67 2.77 16.95
N VAL A 292 -2.45 2.57 18.25
CA VAL A 292 -2.10 1.25 18.80
C VAL A 292 -3.23 0.25 18.52
N ALA A 293 -4.49 0.61 18.75
CA ALA A 293 -5.63 -0.27 18.47
C ALA A 293 -5.70 -0.68 16.99
N PHE A 294 -5.54 0.28 16.06
CA PHE A 294 -5.50 -0.03 14.63
C PHE A 294 -4.29 -0.89 14.26
N VAL A 295 -3.09 -0.58 14.77
CA VAL A 295 -1.89 -1.40 14.52
C VAL A 295 -2.09 -2.82 15.05
N SER A 296 -2.61 -2.99 16.26
CA SER A 296 -2.91 -4.30 16.86
C SER A 296 -3.92 -5.09 16.02
N ALA A 297 -4.97 -4.45 15.51
CA ALA A 297 -5.94 -5.12 14.64
C ALA A 297 -5.29 -5.64 13.34
N HIS A 298 -4.47 -4.82 12.67
CA HIS A 298 -3.78 -5.22 11.44
C HIS A 298 -2.71 -6.29 11.67
N LEU A 299 -1.95 -6.20 12.77
CA LEU A 299 -0.99 -7.24 13.15
C LEU A 299 -1.70 -8.54 13.55
N GLY A 300 -2.87 -8.46 14.18
CA GLY A 300 -3.75 -9.60 14.43
C GLY A 300 -4.16 -10.29 13.13
N MET A 301 -4.63 -9.52 12.13
CA MET A 301 -4.93 -10.05 10.80
C MET A 301 -3.69 -10.69 10.15
N ALA A 302 -2.50 -10.09 10.25
CA ALA A 302 -1.27 -10.66 9.72
C ALA A 302 -0.86 -11.98 10.42
N ALA A 303 -1.23 -12.14 11.69
CA ALA A 303 -0.94 -13.33 12.48
C ALA A 303 -1.92 -14.48 12.24
N THR A 304 -3.13 -14.20 11.75
CA THR A 304 -4.20 -15.21 11.56
C THR A 304 -4.60 -15.44 10.10
N MET A 305 -4.30 -14.49 9.20
CA MET A 305 -4.80 -14.51 7.82
C MET A 305 -3.74 -14.21 6.77
N ARG A 306 -3.89 -14.80 5.59
CA ARG A 306 -3.01 -14.63 4.42
C ARG A 306 -3.48 -13.46 3.54
N LEU A 307 -3.32 -12.23 4.03
CA LEU A 307 -3.73 -11.00 3.30
C LEU A 307 -2.60 -10.32 2.50
N GLY A 308 -1.45 -10.99 2.36
CA GLY A 308 -0.28 -10.46 1.65
C GLY A 308 0.29 -9.20 2.31
N VAL A 309 0.51 -8.14 1.51
CA VAL A 309 1.14 -6.89 1.99
C VAL A 309 0.18 -5.99 2.77
N PHE A 310 -1.13 -6.20 2.67
CA PHE A 310 -2.17 -5.31 3.22
C PHE A 310 -1.92 -4.87 4.68
N PRO A 311 -1.81 -5.78 5.67
CA PRO A 311 -1.67 -5.34 7.06
C PRO A 311 -0.40 -4.51 7.31
N PHE A 312 0.69 -4.80 6.60
CA PHE A 312 1.96 -4.09 6.75
C PHE A 312 1.92 -2.70 6.11
N VAL A 313 1.25 -2.55 4.96
CA VAL A 313 0.98 -1.24 4.34
C VAL A 313 0.20 -0.35 5.31
N MET A 314 -0.86 -0.88 5.91
CA MET A 314 -1.69 -0.12 6.84
C MET A 314 -0.91 0.30 8.09
N VAL A 315 -0.11 -0.61 8.67
CA VAL A 315 0.78 -0.29 9.80
C VAL A 315 1.79 0.80 9.43
N ALA A 316 2.41 0.73 8.25
CA ALA A 316 3.34 1.76 7.79
C ALA A 316 2.67 3.15 7.76
N ILE A 317 1.48 3.26 7.18
CA ILE A 317 0.74 4.53 7.08
C ILE A 317 0.35 5.05 8.47
N LEU A 318 -0.08 4.16 9.38
CA LEU A 318 -0.48 4.53 10.74
C LEU A 318 0.67 5.18 11.55
N LEU A 319 1.93 4.94 11.20
CA LEU A 319 3.09 5.63 11.82
C LEU A 319 3.00 7.15 11.67
N LEU A 320 2.36 7.65 10.60
CA LEU A 320 2.21 9.09 10.33
C LEU A 320 1.28 9.79 11.33
N PHE A 321 0.44 9.02 12.03
CA PHE A 321 -0.47 9.54 13.06
C PHE A 321 0.20 9.58 14.46
N LEU A 322 1.38 8.98 14.63
CA LEU A 322 2.06 9.00 15.93
C LEU A 322 2.50 10.42 16.28
N PRO A 323 2.07 10.96 17.42
CA PRO A 323 2.35 12.34 17.78
C PRO A 323 3.77 12.48 18.34
N THR A 324 4.28 13.71 18.39
CA THR A 324 5.65 14.07 18.77
C THR A 324 6.11 13.47 20.10
N GLU A 325 5.20 13.31 21.07
CA GLU A 325 5.50 12.77 22.40
C GLU A 325 6.01 11.33 22.34
N VAL A 326 5.50 10.53 21.40
CA VAL A 326 5.96 9.15 21.17
C VAL A 326 7.38 9.17 20.64
N TRP A 327 7.64 9.98 19.62
CA TRP A 327 8.96 10.08 19.00
C TRP A 327 10.02 10.63 19.96
N ASN A 328 9.65 11.52 20.89
CA ASN A 328 10.55 12.00 21.93
C ASN A 328 10.99 10.87 22.86
N ARG A 329 10.08 9.96 23.22
CA ARG A 329 10.40 8.78 24.02
C ARG A 329 11.28 7.80 23.25
N VAL A 330 10.98 7.58 21.97
CA VAL A 330 11.80 6.73 21.10
C VAL A 330 13.23 7.24 21.03
N GLU A 331 13.44 8.54 20.78
CA GLU A 331 14.79 9.14 20.76
C GLU A 331 15.47 9.11 22.13
N ALA A 332 14.73 9.32 23.23
CA ALA A 332 15.29 9.22 24.58
C ALA A 332 15.74 7.80 24.94
N VAL A 333 15.05 6.77 24.43
CA VAL A 333 15.45 5.37 24.62
C VAL A 333 16.64 5.04 23.72
N THR A 334 16.63 5.45 22.45
CA THR A 334 17.73 5.11 21.52
C THR A 334 19.03 5.87 21.81
N SER A 335 18.98 7.05 22.45
CA SER A 335 20.18 7.77 22.90
C SER A 335 20.90 7.10 24.07
N THR A 336 20.24 6.16 24.76
CA THR A 336 20.88 5.34 25.81
C THR A 336 21.60 4.11 25.25
N LEU A 337 21.39 3.78 23.97
CA LEU A 337 22.13 2.72 23.30
C LEU A 337 23.50 3.25 22.87
N PRO A 338 24.61 2.52 23.09
CA PRO A 338 25.91 2.91 22.59
C PRO A 338 25.86 3.06 21.07
N ALA A 339 25.98 4.29 20.57
CA ALA A 339 26.05 4.52 19.13
C ALA A 339 27.34 3.88 18.61
N PRO A 340 27.29 3.08 17.52
CA PRO A 340 28.50 2.75 16.80
C PRO A 340 29.17 4.06 16.39
N SER A 341 30.48 4.18 16.65
CA SER A 341 31.29 5.30 16.20
C SER A 341 30.98 5.52 14.72
N ARG A 342 30.35 6.66 14.39
CA ARG A 342 30.21 7.07 12.99
C ARG A 342 31.62 7.01 12.41
N PRO A 343 31.85 6.29 11.30
CA PRO A 343 33.07 6.49 10.56
C PRO A 343 33.09 7.98 10.22
N THR A 344 34.10 8.68 10.72
CA THR A 344 34.55 9.93 10.12
C THR A 344 34.92 9.55 8.69
N VAL A 345 33.95 9.65 7.79
CA VAL A 345 34.27 9.66 6.36
C VAL A 345 34.98 10.97 6.18
N ASP A 346 36.31 10.92 6.28
CA ASP A 346 37.19 11.96 5.80
C ASP A 346 36.74 12.27 4.39
N ALA A 347 36.17 13.45 4.23
CA ALA A 347 35.74 13.94 2.93
C ALA A 347 36.97 13.96 2.03
N TYR A 348 37.05 12.98 1.13
CA TYR A 348 37.99 12.98 0.04
C TYR A 348 37.74 14.27 -0.77
N ARG A 349 38.60 15.26 -0.55
CA ARG A 349 38.74 16.43 -1.42
C ARG A 349 39.21 15.91 -2.77
N SER A 350 38.27 15.68 -3.67
CA SER A 350 38.54 15.72 -5.10
C SER A 350 38.45 17.18 -5.53
N ASP A 351 39.58 17.88 -5.46
CA ASP A 351 39.81 19.05 -6.31
C ASP A 351 39.76 18.58 -7.77
N GLY A 352 38.83 19.14 -8.55
CA GLY A 352 38.79 18.92 -10.00
C GLY A 352 37.39 18.95 -10.59
N GLY A 353 36.98 20.13 -11.07
CA GLY A 353 35.85 20.24 -11.99
C GLY A 353 35.06 21.54 -11.85
N ASN A 354 35.58 22.62 -12.44
CA ASN A 354 34.78 23.80 -12.75
C ASN A 354 33.64 23.40 -13.69
N ALA A 355 32.42 23.33 -13.16
CA ALA A 355 31.19 23.42 -13.94
C ALA A 355 30.36 24.56 -13.35
N ASN A 356 30.53 25.75 -13.92
CA ASN A 356 29.52 26.80 -13.86
C ASN A 356 28.27 26.30 -14.59
N GLU A 357 27.43 25.50 -13.91
CA GLU A 357 26.03 25.43 -14.27
C GLU A 357 25.29 26.54 -13.53
N THR A 358 25.24 27.70 -14.20
CA THR A 358 24.24 28.72 -13.93
C THR A 358 22.85 28.12 -14.14
N VAL A 359 22.29 27.51 -13.10
CA VAL A 359 20.85 27.19 -13.07
C VAL A 359 20.13 28.51 -12.87
N SER A 360 19.72 29.12 -13.97
CA SER A 360 18.84 30.29 -13.99
C SER A 360 17.66 30.07 -13.03
N PRO A 361 17.40 30.98 -12.06
CA PRO A 361 16.24 30.87 -11.21
C PRO A 361 15.00 31.05 -12.08
N ALA A 362 14.29 29.96 -12.38
CA ALA A 362 13.03 30.01 -13.11
C ALA A 362 12.13 31.12 -12.52
N PRO A 363 11.50 31.97 -13.35
CA PRO A 363 10.75 33.13 -12.89
C PRO A 363 9.69 32.70 -11.88
N SER A 364 9.50 33.49 -10.82
CA SER A 364 8.63 33.20 -9.67
C SER A 364 7.21 32.75 -10.04
N ARG A 365 6.72 33.15 -11.23
CA ARG A 365 5.45 32.72 -11.82
C ARG A 365 5.43 31.23 -12.19
N THR A 366 6.49 30.70 -12.79
CA THR A 366 6.58 29.27 -13.16
C THR A 366 6.59 28.38 -11.92
N ARG A 367 7.40 28.73 -10.91
CA ARG A 367 7.41 28.00 -9.62
C ARG A 367 6.06 28.06 -8.91
N ARG A 368 5.37 29.20 -8.96
CA ARG A 368 4.01 29.34 -8.43
C ARG A 368 3.01 28.49 -9.22
N GLY A 369 3.08 28.49 -10.55
CA GLY A 369 2.26 27.65 -11.43
C GLY A 369 2.42 26.16 -11.14
N ILE A 370 3.65 25.67 -11.02
CA ILE A 370 3.94 24.28 -10.65
C ILE A 370 3.35 23.93 -9.28
N ARG A 371 3.51 24.80 -8.27
CA ARG A 371 2.94 24.54 -6.93
C ARG A 371 1.42 24.51 -6.93
N VAL A 372 0.78 25.42 -7.67
CA VAL A 372 -0.69 25.43 -7.82
C VAL A 372 -1.14 24.17 -8.54
N GLY A 373 -0.51 23.82 -9.66
CA GLY A 373 -0.81 22.59 -10.41
C GLY A 373 -0.64 21.33 -9.57
N ALA A 374 0.46 21.20 -8.82
CA ALA A 374 0.69 20.09 -7.91
C ALA A 374 -0.37 20.01 -6.79
N THR A 375 -0.79 21.16 -6.25
CA THR A 375 -1.86 21.21 -5.23
C THR A 375 -3.21 20.80 -5.82
N LEU A 376 -3.54 21.29 -7.01
CA LEU A 376 -4.78 20.92 -7.72
C LEU A 376 -4.79 19.44 -8.08
N LEU A 377 -3.67 18.89 -8.55
CA LEU A 377 -3.53 17.46 -8.84
C LEU A 377 -3.76 16.62 -7.57
N LEU A 378 -3.13 17.00 -6.46
CA LEU A 378 -3.25 16.30 -5.19
C LEU A 378 -4.69 16.36 -4.64
N VAL A 379 -5.30 17.54 -4.63
CA VAL A 379 -6.69 17.71 -4.18
C VAL A 379 -7.66 17.00 -5.10
N GLY A 380 -7.46 17.10 -6.42
CA GLY A 380 -8.27 16.40 -7.42
C GLY A 380 -8.17 14.88 -7.26
N ALA A 381 -6.97 14.34 -7.06
CA ALA A 381 -6.76 12.92 -6.77
C ALA A 381 -7.47 12.49 -5.49
N PHE A 382 -7.40 13.30 -4.43
CA PHE A 382 -8.13 13.03 -3.18
C PHE A 382 -9.64 13.03 -3.40
N VAL A 383 -10.19 14.04 -4.09
CA VAL A 383 -11.63 14.12 -4.39
C VAL A 383 -12.07 12.93 -5.24
N ALA A 384 -11.29 12.54 -6.25
CA ALA A 384 -11.58 11.37 -7.08
C ALA A 384 -11.57 10.08 -6.26
N LEU A 385 -10.61 9.91 -5.34
CA LEU A 385 -10.56 8.76 -4.43
C LEU A 385 -11.79 8.73 -3.51
N VAL A 386 -12.15 9.85 -2.88
CA VAL A 386 -13.33 9.92 -2.00
C VAL A 386 -14.61 9.67 -2.79
N TRP A 387 -14.73 10.23 -3.98
CA TRP A 387 -15.86 9.99 -4.88
C TRP A 387 -15.99 8.52 -5.24
N TRP A 388 -14.88 7.88 -5.63
CA TRP A 388 -14.83 6.46 -5.95
C TRP A 388 -15.28 5.59 -4.76
N GLN A 389 -14.84 5.93 -3.55
CA GLN A 389 -15.28 5.24 -2.33
C GLN A 389 -16.79 5.43 -2.09
N ALA A 390 -17.30 6.64 -2.26
CA ALA A 390 -18.72 6.92 -2.11
C ALA A 390 -19.57 6.16 -3.14
N ALA A 391 -19.12 6.10 -4.39
CA ALA A 391 -19.75 5.32 -5.45
C ALA A 391 -19.71 3.82 -5.15
N GLY A 392 -18.56 3.29 -4.73
CA GLY A 392 -18.39 1.86 -4.40
C GLY A 392 -19.23 1.39 -3.21
N VAL A 393 -19.64 2.30 -2.31
CA VAL A 393 -20.55 1.99 -1.19
C VAL A 393 -22.02 2.22 -1.59
N GLY A 394 -22.31 2.74 -2.78
CA GLY A 394 -23.66 3.05 -3.24
C GLY A 394 -24.25 4.29 -2.58
N LEU A 395 -23.42 5.31 -2.34
CA LEU A 395 -23.86 6.66 -1.94
C LEU A 395 -24.05 7.58 -3.14
N VAL A 396 -23.51 7.19 -4.30
CA VAL A 396 -23.46 7.98 -5.53
C VAL A 396 -23.61 7.02 -6.72
N ASP A 397 -24.40 7.42 -7.72
CA ASP A 397 -24.61 6.63 -8.93
C ASP A 397 -23.35 6.61 -9.83
N LEU A 398 -23.02 5.44 -10.38
CA LEU A 398 -21.98 5.29 -11.40
C LEU A 398 -22.55 5.58 -12.80
N PRO A 399 -21.80 6.24 -13.71
CA PRO A 399 -22.22 6.38 -15.10
C PRO A 399 -22.42 4.99 -15.75
N ALA A 400 -23.54 4.80 -16.44
CA ALA A 400 -23.99 3.50 -16.97
C ALA A 400 -23.01 2.77 -17.92
N ALA A 401 -22.00 3.45 -18.47
CA ALA A 401 -21.02 2.90 -19.41
C ALA A 401 -19.93 2.02 -18.77
N GLU A 402 -19.92 1.92 -17.44
CA GLU A 402 -18.85 1.34 -16.63
C GLU A 402 -19.35 0.15 -15.78
N SER A 403 -20.38 -0.54 -16.27
CA SER A 403 -21.09 -1.64 -15.58
C SER A 403 -20.63 -3.06 -15.99
N SER A 404 -19.57 -3.20 -16.78
CA SER A 404 -18.83 -4.47 -16.85
C SER A 404 -18.16 -4.69 -15.50
N GLY A 405 -18.21 -5.92 -14.96
CA GLY A 405 -17.73 -6.27 -13.61
C GLY A 405 -16.29 -5.87 -13.25
N GLU A 406 -15.51 -5.36 -14.21
CA GLU A 406 -14.14 -4.85 -14.13
C GLU A 406 -13.93 -3.76 -13.06
N LEU A 407 -14.94 -2.92 -12.76
CA LEU A 407 -14.77 -1.85 -11.77
C LEU A 407 -15.00 -2.28 -10.32
N SER A 408 -15.73 -3.39 -10.10
CA SER A 408 -15.85 -4.00 -8.77
C SER A 408 -14.54 -4.69 -8.34
N GLU A 409 -13.72 -5.07 -9.32
CA GLU A 409 -12.46 -5.79 -9.13
C GLU A 409 -11.35 -4.90 -8.57
N VAL A 410 -11.44 -3.57 -8.65
CA VAL A 410 -10.48 -2.64 -8.03
C VAL A 410 -11.06 -2.04 -6.74
N SER A 411 -11.76 -2.85 -5.96
CA SER A 411 -12.21 -2.48 -4.62
C SER A 411 -11.19 -2.90 -3.55
N TRP A 412 -10.88 -1.97 -2.66
CA TRP A 412 -10.00 -2.13 -1.48
C TRP A 412 -10.73 -2.86 -0.34
N SER A 413 -11.99 -3.21 -0.55
CA SER A 413 -12.89 -3.84 0.38
C SER A 413 -12.63 -5.34 0.46
N PHE A 414 -11.72 -5.73 1.36
CA PHE A 414 -11.70 -7.09 1.85
C PHE A 414 -12.96 -7.36 2.69
N PHE A 415 -13.69 -8.42 2.35
CA PHE A 415 -14.87 -8.89 3.07
C PHE A 415 -16.01 -7.85 3.20
N ALA A 416 -16.10 -6.91 2.25
CA ALA A 416 -17.13 -5.86 2.26
C ALA A 416 -17.87 -5.78 0.91
N PRO A 417 -19.17 -5.42 0.91
CA PRO A 417 -20.01 -5.20 2.10
C PRO A 417 -20.23 -6.49 2.88
N ASN A 418 -20.46 -7.61 2.19
CA ASN A 418 -20.57 -8.93 2.79
C ASN A 418 -19.24 -9.68 2.67
N PRO A 419 -18.83 -10.47 3.68
CA PRO A 419 -17.79 -11.49 3.47
C PRO A 419 -18.29 -12.53 2.46
N PRO A 420 -17.37 -13.21 1.73
CA PRO A 420 -17.72 -14.41 0.97
C PRO A 420 -18.50 -15.40 1.84
N ASP A 421 -19.47 -16.04 1.22
CA ASP A 421 -20.38 -17.02 1.81
C ASP A 421 -20.07 -18.45 1.36
N ALA A 422 -18.98 -18.65 0.61
CA ALA A 422 -18.46 -19.94 0.24
C ALA A 422 -16.92 -19.93 0.33
N SER A 423 -16.37 -21.06 0.78
CA SER A 423 -14.94 -21.37 0.65
C SER A 423 -14.71 -22.09 -0.68
N SER A 424 -13.55 -21.85 -1.30
CA SER A 424 -13.26 -22.35 -2.65
C SER A 424 -11.85 -22.91 -2.81
N TRP A 425 -11.71 -23.95 -3.63
CA TRP A 425 -10.44 -24.54 -4.02
C TRP A 425 -10.46 -24.99 -5.49
N TYR A 426 -9.28 -25.23 -6.04
CA TYR A 426 -9.11 -25.72 -7.40
C TYR A 426 -8.66 -27.17 -7.41
N VAL A 427 -9.23 -27.94 -8.34
CA VAL A 427 -8.82 -29.32 -8.65
C VAL A 427 -8.36 -29.35 -10.10
N VAL A 428 -7.11 -29.76 -10.33
CA VAL A 428 -6.53 -29.82 -11.68
C VAL A 428 -6.46 -31.28 -12.08
N ARG A 429 -7.49 -31.76 -12.78
CA ARG A 429 -7.60 -33.16 -13.20
C ARG A 429 -6.78 -33.40 -14.46
N GLY A 430 -5.80 -34.29 -14.39
CA GLY A 430 -5.06 -34.81 -15.53
C GLY A 430 -5.55 -36.20 -15.92
N THR A 431 -5.76 -36.43 -17.22
CA THR A 431 -6.05 -37.76 -17.78
C THR A 431 -4.77 -38.38 -18.32
N LEU A 432 -4.37 -39.54 -17.81
CA LEU A 432 -3.17 -40.27 -18.26
C LEU A 432 -3.42 -40.99 -19.59
N GLU A 433 -2.36 -41.43 -20.26
CA GLU A 433 -2.48 -42.30 -21.46
C GLU A 433 -3.25 -43.60 -21.19
N SER A 434 -3.19 -44.11 -19.95
CA SER A 434 -3.96 -45.29 -19.52
C SER A 434 -5.47 -45.04 -19.45
N GLY A 435 -5.89 -43.77 -19.47
CA GLY A 435 -7.27 -43.33 -19.23
C GLY A 435 -7.58 -43.01 -17.76
N ASP A 436 -6.65 -43.28 -16.84
CA ASP A 436 -6.83 -42.96 -15.42
C ASP A 436 -6.78 -41.46 -15.16
N ALA A 437 -7.52 -41.01 -14.15
CA ALA A 437 -7.58 -39.61 -13.75
C ALA A 437 -6.84 -39.36 -12.43
N ILE A 438 -5.97 -38.37 -12.43
CA ILE A 438 -5.19 -37.93 -11.26
C ILE A 438 -5.36 -36.43 -11.03
N ASP A 439 -5.15 -35.96 -9.80
CA ASP A 439 -4.90 -34.55 -9.55
C ASP A 439 -3.44 -34.25 -9.94
N VAL A 440 -3.21 -33.29 -10.84
CA VAL A 440 -1.87 -32.95 -11.35
C VAL A 440 -0.98 -32.36 -10.24
N ARG A 441 -1.57 -31.78 -9.18
CA ARG A 441 -0.82 -31.11 -8.11
C ARG A 441 -0.08 -32.08 -7.19
N ASP A 442 -0.77 -33.11 -6.71
CA ASP A 442 -0.23 -34.09 -5.74
C ASP A 442 -0.13 -35.51 -6.33
N GLY A 443 -0.72 -35.71 -7.50
CA GLY A 443 -0.66 -36.95 -8.22
C GLY A 443 -1.50 -38.07 -7.65
N GLN A 444 -2.40 -37.77 -6.72
CA GLN A 444 -3.33 -38.73 -6.13
C GLN A 444 -4.59 -38.88 -6.98
N ALA A 445 -5.48 -39.78 -6.56
CA ALA A 445 -6.81 -39.89 -7.16
C ALA A 445 -7.59 -38.57 -7.00
N VAL A 446 -8.28 -38.17 -8.06
CA VAL A 446 -9.07 -36.93 -8.07
C VAL A 446 -10.19 -37.01 -7.03
N THR A 447 -10.19 -36.07 -6.09
CA THR A 447 -11.33 -35.82 -5.19
C THR A 447 -11.79 -34.37 -5.33
N TYR A 448 -13.10 -34.16 -5.11
CA TYR A 448 -13.71 -32.84 -5.04
C TYR A 448 -14.19 -32.53 -3.62
N ASP A 449 -13.85 -33.37 -2.65
CA ASP A 449 -14.21 -33.15 -1.25
C ASP A 449 -13.41 -31.97 -0.68
N ARG A 450 -13.92 -31.39 0.41
CA ARG A 450 -13.25 -30.30 1.13
C ARG A 450 -11.85 -30.75 1.56
N PRO A 451 -10.78 -30.02 1.21
CA PRO A 451 -9.44 -30.35 1.69
C PRO A 451 -9.36 -30.15 3.23
N PRO A 452 -8.51 -30.90 3.95
CA PRO A 452 -8.31 -30.70 5.38
C PRO A 452 -7.79 -29.30 5.76
N ASP A 453 -7.01 -28.68 4.88
CA ASP A 453 -6.57 -27.28 4.97
C ASP A 453 -6.61 -26.64 3.58
N ALA A 454 -7.61 -25.81 3.32
CA ALA A 454 -7.73 -25.13 2.03
C ALA A 454 -6.60 -24.12 1.77
N ALA A 455 -5.96 -23.53 2.80
CA ALA A 455 -4.83 -22.61 2.60
C ALA A 455 -3.58 -23.33 2.06
N GLU A 456 -3.43 -24.62 2.34
CA GLU A 456 -2.35 -25.46 1.80
C GLU A 456 -2.58 -25.84 0.33
N THR A 457 -3.82 -25.78 -0.17
CA THR A 457 -4.09 -25.98 -1.60
C THR A 457 -3.47 -24.91 -2.50
N TYR A 458 -3.15 -23.73 -1.92
CA TYR A 458 -2.46 -22.64 -2.57
C TYR A 458 -1.01 -22.57 -2.08
N PRO A 459 0.00 -22.86 -2.94
CA PRO A 459 1.40 -22.92 -2.53
C PRO A 459 1.95 -21.60 -1.99
N THR A 460 1.43 -20.47 -2.47
CA THR A 460 1.88 -19.14 -2.07
C THR A 460 0.72 -18.15 -1.97
N THR A 461 0.97 -17.00 -1.34
CA THR A 461 0.03 -15.87 -1.34
C THR A 461 -0.35 -15.42 -2.75
N LEU A 462 0.56 -15.51 -3.73
CA LEU A 462 0.25 -15.13 -5.10
C LEU A 462 -0.71 -16.12 -5.76
N TRP A 463 -0.53 -17.43 -5.53
CA TRP A 463 -1.48 -18.44 -6.00
C TRP A 463 -2.87 -18.25 -5.40
N HIS A 464 -2.94 -17.94 -4.11
CA HIS A 464 -4.22 -17.64 -3.45
C HIS A 464 -4.88 -16.38 -4.05
N GLN A 465 -4.13 -15.30 -4.26
CA GLN A 465 -4.67 -14.09 -4.90
C GLN A 465 -5.14 -14.37 -6.33
N PHE A 466 -4.32 -15.10 -7.10
CA PHE A 466 -4.63 -15.49 -8.47
C PHE A 466 -5.94 -16.30 -8.53
N GLY A 467 -6.04 -17.38 -7.75
CA GLY A 467 -7.24 -18.21 -7.67
C GLY A 467 -8.47 -17.41 -7.26
N PHE A 468 -8.36 -16.64 -6.18
CA PHE A 468 -9.48 -15.82 -5.68
C PHE A 468 -10.00 -14.84 -6.74
N ARG A 469 -9.12 -14.24 -7.55
CA ARG A 469 -9.51 -13.33 -8.65
C ARG A 469 -10.02 -14.06 -9.88
N MET A 470 -9.52 -15.26 -10.15
CA MET A 470 -9.94 -16.07 -11.30
C MET A 470 -11.35 -16.63 -11.15
N LYS A 471 -11.95 -16.64 -9.95
CA LYS A 471 -13.32 -17.13 -9.72
C LYS A 471 -14.36 -16.52 -10.68
N SER A 472 -14.24 -15.24 -11.03
CA SER A 472 -15.14 -14.52 -11.95
C SER A 472 -14.69 -14.56 -13.42
N ALA A 473 -13.53 -15.15 -13.73
CA ALA A 473 -12.96 -15.16 -15.07
C ALA A 473 -13.68 -16.15 -16.01
N GLY A 474 -13.66 -15.84 -17.31
CA GLY A 474 -14.20 -16.70 -18.36
C GLY A 474 -13.23 -17.81 -18.78
N GLU A 475 -13.72 -18.70 -19.66
CA GLU A 475 -12.96 -19.85 -20.13
C GLU A 475 -11.64 -19.46 -20.83
N SER A 476 -11.61 -18.36 -21.60
CA SER A 476 -10.40 -17.92 -22.31
C SER A 476 -9.27 -17.56 -21.35
N GLN A 477 -9.58 -17.00 -20.18
CA GLN A 477 -8.60 -16.69 -19.14
C GLN A 477 -8.11 -17.95 -18.38
N TYR A 478 -8.91 -19.01 -18.33
CA TYR A 478 -8.52 -20.28 -17.70
C TYR A 478 -7.65 -21.15 -18.62
N ARG A 479 -7.77 -21.01 -19.95
CA ARG A 479 -7.00 -21.82 -20.91
C ARG A 479 -5.48 -21.80 -20.67
N PRO A 480 -4.82 -20.65 -20.40
CA PRO A 480 -3.40 -20.64 -20.05
C PRO A 480 -3.06 -21.38 -18.76
N VAL A 481 -3.99 -21.47 -17.79
CA VAL A 481 -3.80 -22.23 -16.55
C VAL A 481 -3.72 -23.73 -16.84
N ALA A 482 -4.60 -24.24 -17.71
CA ALA A 482 -4.58 -25.64 -18.12
C ALA A 482 -3.31 -25.96 -18.96
N ALA A 483 -2.92 -25.07 -19.88
CA ALA A 483 -1.68 -25.21 -20.64
C ALA A 483 -0.44 -25.20 -19.73
N TYR A 484 -0.41 -24.32 -18.72
CA TYR A 484 0.63 -24.30 -17.71
C TYR A 484 0.71 -25.63 -16.95
N ALA A 485 -0.43 -26.19 -16.55
CA ALA A 485 -0.47 -27.49 -15.88
C ALA A 485 0.00 -28.64 -16.77
N CYS A 486 -0.37 -28.67 -18.06
CA CYS A 486 0.18 -29.63 -19.04
C CYS A 486 1.71 -29.55 -19.09
N ALA A 487 2.26 -28.33 -19.24
CA ALA A 487 3.70 -28.13 -19.41
C ALA A 487 4.52 -28.42 -18.14
N ARG A 488 3.91 -28.32 -16.94
CA ARG A 488 4.58 -28.56 -15.65
C ARG A 488 4.39 -29.98 -15.12
N SER A 489 3.51 -30.78 -15.73
CA SER A 489 3.27 -32.15 -15.30
C SER A 489 4.51 -33.01 -15.56
N ASP A 490 5.06 -33.64 -14.52
CA ASP A 490 6.12 -34.64 -14.64
C ASP A 490 5.59 -36.02 -15.11
N ARG A 491 4.32 -36.08 -15.51
CA ARG A 491 3.59 -37.31 -15.89
C ARG A 491 3.02 -37.16 -17.29
N ASP A 492 2.89 -38.28 -18.01
CA ASP A 492 2.31 -38.37 -19.35
C ASP A 492 0.79 -38.17 -19.32
N VAL A 493 0.39 -36.91 -19.20
CA VAL A 493 -1.00 -36.45 -19.20
C VAL A 493 -1.38 -36.08 -20.64
N THR A 494 -2.52 -36.60 -21.11
CA THR A 494 -3.08 -36.35 -22.46
C THR A 494 -4.12 -35.23 -22.47
N SER A 495 -4.71 -34.91 -21.32
CA SER A 495 -5.56 -33.74 -21.17
C SER A 495 -5.64 -33.27 -19.74
N VAL A 496 -5.83 -31.97 -19.56
CA VAL A 496 -6.07 -31.33 -18.27
C VAL A 496 -7.43 -30.64 -18.27
N THR A 497 -8.21 -30.90 -17.22
CA THR A 497 -9.44 -30.17 -16.90
C THR A 497 -9.25 -29.44 -15.58
N VAL A 498 -9.52 -28.13 -15.58
CA VAL A 498 -9.48 -27.31 -14.36
C VAL A 498 -10.90 -27.19 -13.80
N PHE A 499 -11.09 -27.63 -12.56
CA PHE A 499 -12.32 -27.47 -11.82
C PHE A 499 -12.14 -26.42 -10.73
N HIS A 500 -13.16 -25.57 -10.58
CA HIS A 500 -13.34 -24.72 -9.41
C HIS A 500 -14.41 -25.36 -8.54
N VAL A 501 -14.09 -25.63 -7.29
CA VAL A 501 -15.01 -26.24 -6.33
C VAL A 501 -15.33 -25.22 -5.26
N GLU A 502 -16.61 -25.06 -4.96
CA GLU A 502 -17.09 -24.16 -3.92
C GLU A 502 -17.96 -24.92 -2.93
N GLN A 503 -17.84 -24.56 -1.66
CA GLN A 503 -18.71 -25.06 -0.61
C GLN A 503 -19.23 -23.87 0.22
N PRO A 504 -20.56 -23.70 0.35
CA PRO A 504 -21.12 -22.67 1.20
C PRO A 504 -20.61 -22.77 2.65
N VAL A 505 -20.41 -21.61 3.29
CA VAL A 505 -19.97 -21.50 4.68
C VAL A 505 -20.89 -20.60 5.50
N GLY A 506 -21.33 -21.14 6.63
CA GLY A 506 -22.06 -20.42 7.66
C GLY A 506 -21.14 -19.89 8.77
N PRO A 507 -21.71 -19.26 9.81
CA PRO A 507 -20.96 -18.82 10.98
C PRO A 507 -20.47 -19.96 11.90
N HIS A 508 -20.86 -21.20 11.61
CA HIS A 508 -20.52 -22.41 12.38
C HIS A 508 -19.75 -23.45 11.55
N GLY A 509 -19.34 -23.11 10.33
CA GLY A 509 -18.61 -24.00 9.44
C GLY A 509 -19.28 -24.22 8.07
N PRO A 510 -18.81 -25.22 7.30
CA PRO A 510 -19.39 -25.58 6.01
C PRO A 510 -20.86 -25.95 6.09
N VAL A 511 -21.58 -25.65 5.01
CA VAL A 511 -22.99 -26.00 4.83
C VAL A 511 -23.16 -26.59 3.44
N GLY A 512 -23.84 -27.74 3.37
CA GLY A 512 -24.08 -28.44 2.10
C GLY A 512 -22.86 -29.17 1.55
N GLU A 513 -23.06 -29.79 0.39
CA GLU A 513 -22.02 -30.53 -0.34
C GLU A 513 -21.21 -29.59 -1.25
N PRO A 514 -19.93 -29.91 -1.54
CA PRO A 514 -19.13 -29.15 -2.51
C PRO A 514 -19.74 -29.19 -3.92
N GLU A 515 -19.88 -28.02 -4.53
CA GLU A 515 -20.31 -27.85 -5.91
C GLU A 515 -19.09 -27.65 -6.82
N LYS A 516 -18.91 -28.55 -7.79
CA LYS A 516 -17.83 -28.44 -8.77
C LYS A 516 -18.32 -27.78 -10.06
N GLN A 517 -17.51 -26.85 -10.57
CA GLN A 517 -17.71 -26.18 -11.84
C GLN A 517 -16.49 -26.42 -12.72
N GLU A 518 -16.71 -27.00 -13.90
CA GLU A 518 -15.67 -27.10 -14.91
C GLU A 518 -15.38 -25.72 -15.50
N ARG A 519 -14.11 -25.30 -15.48
CA ARG A 519 -13.70 -23.98 -15.99
C ARG A 519 -13.12 -24.04 -17.40
N THR A 520 -12.34 -25.08 -17.67
CA THR A 520 -11.76 -25.33 -18.99
C THR A 520 -11.26 -26.77 -19.09
N HIS A 521 -11.22 -27.30 -20.31
CA HIS A 521 -10.59 -28.56 -20.67
C HIS A 521 -9.64 -28.31 -21.84
N THR A 522 -8.40 -28.81 -21.74
CA THR A 522 -7.35 -28.62 -22.73
C THR A 522 -6.62 -29.93 -22.96
N ALA A 523 -6.42 -30.29 -24.23
CA ALA A 523 -5.56 -31.41 -24.59
C ALA A 523 -4.09 -31.03 -24.40
N CYS A 524 -3.33 -31.94 -23.82
CA CYS A 524 -1.88 -31.96 -23.84
C CYS A 524 -1.45 -32.93 -24.96
#